data_AF-A0A0C1Q6P9-F1
#
_entry.id   AF-A0A0C1Q6P9-F1
#
_cell.length_a   1.000
_cell.length_b   1.000
_cell.length_c   1.000
_cell.angle_alpha   90.00
_cell.angle_beta   90.00
_cell.angle_gamma   90.00
#
_symmetry.space_group_name_H-M   'P 1'
#
loop_
_entity.id
_entity.type
_entity.pdbx_description
1 polymer ?
#
loop_
_entity_poly.entity_id
_entity_poly.type
_entity_poly.pdbx_seq_one_letter_code
_entity_poly.pdbx_strand_id
1 'polypeptide(L)'
;MRITFVLLIFFSPDSLACRPCSDDVNVYVVKQAKPIFDKYYASSDRNGYVTFQADIGHSKVSKIKIVEVYPEDIPLQVVKEMILKIQYKLTFNESRRIACDSKSQELSLVFRLPFK
;
A
#
# COMPACT_ATOMS: atom_id res chain seq x y z
N MET A 1 41.20 -43.77 31.53
CA MET A 1 40.83 -42.93 30.36
C MET A 1 39.48 -42.32 30.64
N ARG A 2 39.42 -40.98 30.75
CA ARG A 2 38.19 -40.21 30.91
C ARG A 2 37.53 -40.11 29.53
N ILE A 3 36.34 -40.66 29.36
CA ILE A 3 35.50 -40.36 28.19
C ILE A 3 34.41 -39.42 28.69
N THR A 4 34.67 -38.13 28.50
CA THR A 4 33.72 -37.04 28.66
C THR A 4 32.66 -37.20 27.57
N PHE A 5 31.44 -37.63 27.93
CA PHE A 5 30.32 -37.61 26.99
C PHE A 5 29.82 -36.16 26.88
N VAL A 6 30.20 -35.53 25.78
CA VAL A 6 29.86 -34.15 25.42
C VAL A 6 28.38 -34.06 25.07
N LEU A 7 27.76 -33.01 25.62
CA LEU A 7 26.47 -32.42 25.25
C LEU A 7 26.09 -32.59 23.77
N LEU A 8 24.86 -33.05 23.52
CA LEU A 8 24.07 -32.59 22.38
C LEU A 8 22.71 -32.12 22.89
N ILE A 9 22.69 -30.92 23.46
CA ILE A 9 21.45 -30.15 23.58
C ILE A 9 21.13 -29.67 22.17
N PHE A 10 20.17 -30.31 21.50
CA PHE A 10 19.61 -29.80 20.26
C PHE A 10 18.72 -28.59 20.58
N PHE A 11 19.35 -27.42 20.68
CA PHE A 11 18.65 -26.15 20.58
C PHE A 11 18.21 -25.93 19.12
N SER A 12 16.89 -25.98 18.90
CA SER A 12 16.03 -25.14 18.06
C SER A 12 16.59 -24.54 16.74
N PRO A 13 15.74 -24.47 15.71
CA PRO A 13 15.04 -23.20 15.59
C PRO A 13 13.53 -23.42 15.45
N ASP A 14 12.77 -22.53 16.06
CA ASP A 14 11.40 -22.26 15.65
C ASP A 14 11.36 -22.19 14.12
N SER A 15 10.83 -23.23 13.48
CA SER A 15 10.36 -23.11 12.12
C SER A 15 9.14 -22.19 12.20
N LEU A 16 9.39 -20.88 12.17
CA LEU A 16 8.40 -19.92 11.71
C LEU A 16 7.88 -20.50 10.39
N ALA A 17 6.70 -21.10 10.43
CA ALA A 17 6.08 -21.69 9.27
C ALA A 17 5.77 -20.56 8.29
N CYS A 18 6.74 -20.24 7.43
CA CYS A 18 6.57 -19.25 6.38
C CYS A 18 5.54 -19.80 5.40
N ARG A 19 4.36 -19.18 5.37
CA ARG A 19 3.40 -19.46 4.31
C ARG A 19 3.96 -18.91 3.00
N PRO A 20 3.88 -19.68 1.89
CA PRO A 20 4.30 -19.18 0.60
C PRO A 20 3.48 -17.95 0.22
N CYS A 21 4.14 -17.00 -0.42
CA CYS A 21 3.56 -15.74 -0.84
C CYS A 21 2.87 -15.92 -2.21
N SER A 22 1.73 -15.26 -2.42
CA SER A 22 0.98 -15.27 -3.68
C SER A 22 1.12 -13.92 -4.37
N ASP A 23 1.58 -13.92 -5.62
CA ASP A 23 1.61 -12.72 -6.48
C ASP A 23 0.24 -12.40 -7.09
N ASP A 24 -0.69 -13.36 -7.10
CA ASP A 24 -2.09 -13.15 -7.52
C ASP A 24 -2.86 -12.48 -6.38
N VAL A 25 -2.80 -11.15 -6.35
CA VAL A 25 -3.38 -10.30 -5.30
C VAL A 25 -4.27 -9.22 -5.87
N ASN A 26 -5.47 -9.10 -5.30
CA ASN A 26 -6.39 -8.02 -5.58
C ASN A 26 -6.23 -6.91 -4.53
N VAL A 27 -6.17 -5.67 -5.00
CA VAL A 27 -6.05 -4.48 -4.16
C VAL A 27 -7.42 -3.84 -3.95
N TYR A 28 -7.78 -3.60 -2.69
CA TYR A 28 -8.98 -2.87 -2.31
C TYR A 28 -8.63 -1.63 -1.50
N VAL A 29 -9.31 -0.52 -1.79
CA VAL A 29 -9.24 0.69 -0.97
C VAL A 29 -10.25 0.56 0.15
N VAL A 30 -9.78 0.39 1.38
CA VAL A 30 -10.62 0.29 2.58
C VAL A 30 -11.07 1.68 3.03
N LYS A 31 -10.14 2.62 3.05
CA LYS A 31 -10.40 3.99 3.48
C LYS A 31 -9.54 4.95 2.70
N GLN A 32 -10.19 5.88 2.01
CA GLN A 32 -9.50 6.93 1.28
C GLN A 32 -9.12 8.07 2.23
N ALA A 33 -7.88 8.57 2.11
CA ALA A 33 -7.45 9.77 2.81
C ALA A 33 -8.04 11.02 2.14
N LYS A 34 -8.25 12.07 2.93
CA LYS A 34 -8.61 13.39 2.39
C LYS A 34 -7.33 14.13 1.99
N PRO A 35 -7.34 14.89 0.87
CA PRO A 35 -6.22 15.77 0.55
C PRO A 35 -6.10 16.86 1.62
N ILE A 36 -4.86 17.22 1.96
CA ILE A 36 -4.55 18.30 2.89
C ILE A 36 -3.78 19.36 2.09
N PHE A 37 -4.27 20.59 2.11
CA PHE A 37 -3.67 21.70 1.38
C PHE A 37 -3.04 22.66 2.39
N ASP A 38 -1.74 22.96 2.25
CA ASP A 38 -1.04 23.90 3.14
C ASP A 38 -1.46 25.36 2.91
N LYS A 39 -2.00 25.64 1.73
CA LYS A 39 -2.52 26.95 1.34
C LYS A 39 -3.97 26.81 0.90
N TYR A 40 -4.67 27.93 0.86
CA TYR A 40 -6.01 27.97 0.30
C TYR A 40 -6.00 27.50 -1.16
N TYR A 41 -6.72 26.41 -1.44
CA TYR A 41 -6.96 25.91 -2.78
C TYR A 41 -8.41 26.22 -3.14
N ALA A 42 -8.60 27.01 -4.18
CA ALA A 42 -9.91 27.37 -4.71
C ALA A 42 -10.10 26.62 -6.01
N SER A 43 -11.16 25.82 -6.11
CA SER A 43 -11.60 25.24 -7.37
C SER A 43 -13.08 25.52 -7.54
N SER A 44 -13.51 25.71 -8.79
CA SER A 44 -14.93 25.66 -9.16
C SER A 44 -15.50 24.26 -8.98
N ASP A 45 -14.64 23.24 -9.02
CA ASP A 45 -15.01 21.85 -8.88
C ASP A 45 -15.12 21.44 -7.41
N ARG A 46 -16.11 20.59 -7.14
CA ARG A 46 -16.29 19.98 -5.83
C ARG A 46 -15.44 18.74 -5.62
N ASN A 47 -15.03 18.10 -6.71
CA ASN A 47 -14.31 16.84 -6.70
C ASN A 47 -13.07 16.93 -7.59
N GLY A 48 -11.98 16.34 -7.11
CA GLY A 48 -10.80 16.04 -7.90
C GLY A 48 -10.74 14.54 -8.21
N TYR A 49 -9.98 14.22 -9.25
CA TYR A 49 -9.78 12.87 -9.76
C TYR A 49 -8.28 12.65 -9.90
N VAL A 50 -7.84 11.42 -9.62
CA VAL A 50 -6.46 11.01 -9.88
C VAL A 50 -6.44 9.57 -10.37
N THR A 51 -5.68 9.32 -11.43
CA THR A 51 -5.28 7.97 -11.85
C THR A 51 -3.79 7.83 -11.63
N PHE A 52 -3.37 6.76 -10.96
CA PHE A 52 -1.96 6.51 -10.65
C PHE A 52 -1.63 5.02 -10.67
N GLN A 53 -0.35 4.73 -10.87
CA GLN A 53 0.24 3.39 -10.72
C GLN A 53 1.13 3.36 -9.48
N ALA A 54 1.06 2.30 -8.68
CA ALA A 54 1.93 2.12 -7.52
C ALA A 54 2.16 0.65 -7.16
N ASP A 55 3.27 0.39 -6.45
CA ASP A 55 3.48 -0.87 -5.74
C ASP A 55 2.78 -0.78 -4.38
N ILE A 56 1.88 -1.72 -4.07
CA ILE A 56 1.03 -1.72 -2.87
C ILE A 56 1.32 -2.97 -2.04
N GLY A 57 2.02 -2.77 -0.93
CA GLY A 57 2.30 -3.81 0.06
C GLY A 57 1.44 -3.69 1.32
N HIS A 58 1.60 -4.64 2.24
CA HIS A 58 0.83 -4.68 3.50
C HIS A 58 1.05 -3.45 4.40
N SER A 59 2.27 -2.92 4.42
CA SER A 59 2.66 -1.80 5.30
C SER A 59 3.06 -0.54 4.55
N LYS A 60 3.21 -0.61 3.22
CA LYS A 60 3.84 0.46 2.44
C LYS A 60 3.32 0.52 1.01
N VAL A 61 3.13 1.75 0.55
CA VAL A 61 2.96 2.08 -0.86
C VAL A 61 4.27 2.68 -1.39
N SER A 62 4.68 2.30 -2.60
CA SER A 62 5.92 2.79 -3.21
C SER A 62 5.81 2.92 -4.73
N LYS A 63 6.83 3.51 -5.36
CA LYS A 63 6.90 3.75 -6.82
C LYS A 63 5.65 4.42 -7.42
N ILE A 64 5.08 5.39 -6.70
CA ILE A 64 3.88 6.11 -7.15
C ILE A 64 4.22 6.89 -8.41
N LYS A 65 3.50 6.59 -9.51
CA LYS A 65 3.50 7.31 -10.77
C LYS A 65 2.10 7.84 -11.01
N ILE A 66 1.94 9.16 -10.97
CA ILE A 66 0.67 9.81 -11.32
C ILE A 66 0.56 9.78 -12.85
N VAL A 67 -0.54 9.20 -13.35
CA VAL A 67 -0.86 9.12 -14.78
C VAL A 67 -1.68 10.32 -15.18
N GLU A 68 -2.69 10.65 -14.39
CA GLU A 68 -3.62 11.74 -14.65
C GLU A 68 -4.08 12.36 -13.32
N VAL A 69 -4.29 13.68 -13.32
CA VAL A 69 -4.90 14.41 -12.21
C VAL A 69 -5.83 15.49 -12.77
N TYR A 70 -6.99 15.65 -12.13
CA TYR A 70 -7.92 16.72 -12.44
C TYR A 70 -8.49 17.32 -11.15
N PRO A 71 -8.65 18.66 -11.05
CA PRO A 71 -8.13 19.66 -11.99
C PRO A 71 -6.59 19.63 -12.13
N GLU A 72 -6.08 20.12 -13.27
CA GLU A 72 -4.64 20.04 -13.61
C GLU A 72 -3.76 20.87 -12.67
N ASP A 73 -4.34 21.86 -11.98
CA ASP A 73 -3.65 22.76 -11.07
C ASP A 73 -3.51 22.22 -9.63
N ILE A 74 -4.07 21.03 -9.34
CA ILE A 74 -3.89 20.40 -8.03
C ILE A 74 -2.39 20.11 -7.81
N PRO A 75 -1.79 20.57 -6.70
CA PRO A 75 -0.40 20.27 -6.40
C PRO A 75 -0.15 18.76 -6.29
N LEU A 76 0.76 18.23 -7.10
CA LEU A 76 1.09 16.80 -7.12
C LEU A 76 1.54 16.26 -5.74
N GLN A 77 2.14 17.10 -4.91
CA GLN A 77 2.53 16.73 -3.55
C GLN A 77 1.32 16.37 -2.68
N VAL A 78 0.24 17.16 -2.75
CA VAL A 78 -1.01 16.91 -2.02
C VAL A 78 -1.60 15.56 -2.42
N VAL A 79 -1.58 15.27 -3.72
CA VAL A 79 -2.07 13.99 -4.28
C VAL A 79 -1.21 12.81 -3.81
N LYS A 80 0.12 12.94 -3.86
CA LYS A 80 1.04 11.90 -3.39
C LYS A 80 0.86 11.61 -1.91
N GLU A 81 0.75 12.64 -1.07
CA GLU A 81 0.52 12.47 0.37
C GLU A 81 -0.83 11.85 0.67
N MET A 82 -1.87 12.22 -0.08
CA MET A 82 -3.17 11.58 0.00
C MET A 82 -3.04 10.08 -0.32
N ILE A 83 -2.42 9.70 -1.45
CA ILE A 83 -2.22 8.30 -1.86
C ILE A 83 -1.48 7.51 -0.77
N LEU A 84 -0.39 8.07 -0.21
CA LEU A 84 0.40 7.41 0.83
C LEU A 84 -0.38 7.16 2.13
N LYS A 85 -1.43 7.94 2.40
CA LYS A 85 -2.26 7.83 3.62
C LYS A 85 -3.51 6.96 3.40
N ILE A 86 -3.74 6.44 2.20
CA ILE A 86 -4.86 5.52 1.93
C ILE A 86 -4.62 4.19 2.65
N GLN A 87 -5.69 3.65 3.21
CA GLN A 87 -5.69 2.31 3.77
C GLN A 87 -6.05 1.30 2.68
N TYR A 88 -5.08 0.48 2.29
CA TYR A 88 -5.25 -0.60 1.31
C TYR A 88 -5.44 -1.94 2.01
N LYS A 89 -6.16 -2.84 1.35
CA LYS A 89 -6.26 -4.25 1.74
C LYS A 89 -5.92 -5.12 0.53
N LEU A 90 -4.97 -6.02 0.74
CA LEU A 90 -4.60 -7.03 -0.23
C LEU A 90 -5.44 -8.28 0.04
N THR A 91 -6.03 -8.85 -1.00
CA THR A 91 -6.82 -10.08 -0.91
C THR A 91 -6.35 -11.05 -1.98
N PHE A 92 -6.56 -12.34 -1.74
CA PHE A 92 -6.10 -13.42 -2.59
C PHE A 92 -6.99 -14.64 -2.32
N ASN A 93 -7.12 -15.52 -3.30
CA ASN A 93 -8.11 -16.60 -3.25
C ASN A 93 -7.56 -17.95 -2.71
N GLU A 94 -6.27 -18.05 -2.39
CA GLU A 94 -5.65 -19.31 -1.98
C GLU A 94 -5.51 -19.47 -0.45
N SER A 95 -6.17 -20.47 0.16
CA SER A 95 -6.20 -20.62 1.63
C SER A 95 -4.86 -20.92 2.33
N ARG A 96 -3.84 -21.37 1.58
CA ARG A 96 -2.52 -21.78 2.13
C ARG A 96 -1.41 -20.74 1.92
N ARG A 97 -1.69 -19.65 1.21
CA ARG A 97 -0.71 -18.60 0.93
C ARG A 97 -0.96 -17.36 1.79
N ILE A 98 -0.11 -16.35 1.62
CA ILE A 98 -0.38 -14.98 2.05
C ILE A 98 -0.33 -14.09 0.81
N ALA A 99 -1.14 -13.03 0.76
CA ALA A 99 -1.00 -12.02 -0.28
C ALA A 99 0.41 -11.42 -0.24
N CYS A 100 1.10 -11.34 -1.37
CA CYS A 100 2.29 -10.51 -1.53
C CYS A 100 1.91 -9.05 -1.81
N ASP A 101 2.92 -8.19 -1.92
CA ASP A 101 2.75 -6.87 -2.52
C ASP A 101 2.22 -6.98 -3.96
N SER A 102 1.24 -6.15 -4.31
CA SER A 102 0.84 -5.93 -5.72
C SER A 102 1.81 -4.96 -6.37
N LYS A 103 2.33 -5.29 -7.57
CA LYS A 103 3.28 -4.45 -8.31
C LYS A 103 2.59 -3.71 -9.46
N SER A 104 2.95 -2.44 -9.66
CA SER A 104 2.42 -1.61 -10.75
C SER A 104 0.88 -1.56 -10.83
N GLN A 105 0.20 -1.59 -9.68
CA GLN A 105 -1.26 -1.54 -9.63
C GLN A 105 -1.74 -0.15 -10.07
N GLU A 106 -2.59 -0.12 -11.10
CA GLU A 106 -3.30 1.09 -11.51
C GLU A 106 -4.59 1.27 -10.70
N LEU A 107 -4.81 2.47 -10.19
CA LEU A 107 -6.00 2.85 -9.44
C LEU A 107 -6.46 4.25 -9.85
N SER A 108 -7.77 4.44 -9.90
CA SER A 108 -8.41 5.74 -10.07
C SER A 108 -9.23 6.10 -8.85
N LEU A 109 -9.09 7.32 -8.35
CA LEU A 109 -9.74 7.81 -7.14
C LEU A 109 -10.44 9.13 -7.40
N VAL A 110 -11.57 9.33 -6.72
CA VAL A 110 -12.29 10.61 -6.64
C VAL A 110 -12.18 11.13 -5.22
N PHE A 111 -11.81 12.39 -5.04
CA PHE A 111 -11.70 13.02 -3.72
C PHE A 111 -12.40 14.37 -3.69
N ARG A 112 -12.87 14.79 -2.51
CA ARG A 112 -13.48 16.11 -2.35
C ARG A 112 -12.41 17.19 -2.29
N LEU A 113 -12.61 18.24 -3.06
CA LEU A 113 -11.83 19.46 -2.96
C LEU A 113 -12.41 20.33 -1.85
N PRO A 114 -11.58 21.13 -1.16
CA PRO A 114 -12.08 22.14 -0.25
C PRO A 114 -12.96 23.11 -1.04
N PHE A 115 -14.24 23.16 -0.69
CA PHE A 115 -15.19 24.10 -1.27
C PHE A 115 -15.26 25.34 -0.38
N LYS A 116 -15.36 26.50 -1.01
CA LYS A 116 -15.52 27.77 -0.31
C LYS A 116 -16.96 27.94 0.17
#